data_AF-A0A4P6F0W7-F1
#
_entry.id   AF-A0A4P6F0W7-F1
#
_cell.length_a   1.000
_cell.length_b   1.000
_cell.length_c   1.000
_cell.angle_alpha   90.00
_cell.angle_beta   90.00
_cell.angle_gamma   90.00
#
_symmetry.space_group_name_H-M   'P 1'
#
loop_
_entity.id
_entity.type
_entity.pdbx_description
1 polymer ?
#
loop_
_entity_poly.entity_id
_entity_poly.type
_entity_poly.pdbx_seq_one_letter_code
_entity_poly.pdbx_strand_id
1 'polypeptide(L)'
;MLKGFKDFLLRGNVLDLAVGIIVGAAFTAVVNGLMDGVLSPLIALIFGQPDVSKVAFPIGGTTFPVGLFLQAVINFLIVATVLYFVVVVPVKHLSERIKRGDAAPPEPEVPSADVVLLQEIRDLLASRESTR
;
A
#
# COMPACT_ATOMS: atom_id res chain seq x y z
N MET A 1 -31.01 2.49 14.90
CA MET A 1 -29.53 2.54 14.88
C MET A 1 -28.91 1.57 13.88
N LEU A 2 -29.30 0.28 13.85
CA LEU A 2 -28.79 -0.68 12.83
C LEU A 2 -29.01 -0.23 11.38
N LYS A 3 -30.14 0.41 11.05
CA LYS A 3 -30.40 0.96 9.71
C LYS A 3 -29.39 2.04 9.31
N GLY A 4 -29.15 3.01 10.19
CA GLY A 4 -28.16 4.09 9.96
C GLY A 4 -26.70 3.61 9.93
N PHE A 5 -26.38 2.55 10.67
CA PHE A 5 -25.07 1.89 10.59
C PHE A 5 -24.88 1.17 9.25
N LYS A 6 -25.91 0.47 8.76
CA LYS A 6 -25.89 -0.14 7.42
C LYS A 6 -25.73 0.93 6.33
N ASP A 7 -26.48 2.03 6.41
CA ASP A 7 -26.40 3.14 5.45
C ASP A 7 -25.04 3.88 5.50
N PHE A 8 -24.35 3.82 6.64
CA PHE A 8 -22.98 4.31 6.77
C PHE A 8 -21.95 3.39 6.11
N LEU A 9 -22.07 2.07 6.31
CA LEU A 9 -21.17 1.08 5.67
C LEU A 9 -21.39 0.97 4.15
N LEU A 10 -22.65 1.12 3.70
CA LEU A 10 -23.00 1.12 2.27
C LEU A 10 -22.54 2.39 1.54
N ARG A 11 -22.03 3.39 2.26
CA ARG A 11 -21.34 4.54 1.68
C ARG A 11 -19.98 4.05 1.20
N GLY A 12 -19.93 3.46 0.00
CA GLY A 12 -18.85 2.60 -0.53
C GLY A 12 -17.41 3.00 -0.18
N ASN A 13 -17.12 4.31 -0.17
CA ASN A 13 -15.84 4.86 0.27
C ASN A 13 -15.36 4.40 1.68
N VAL A 14 -16.27 4.08 2.60
CA VAL A 14 -15.94 3.59 3.96
C VAL A 14 -15.59 2.10 3.95
N LEU A 15 -16.31 1.31 3.16
CA LEU A 15 -16.08 -0.13 3.07
C LEU A 15 -14.71 -0.41 2.42
N ASP A 16 -14.40 0.26 1.32
CA ASP A 16 -13.12 0.10 0.62
C ASP A 16 -11.94 0.54 1.49
N LEU A 17 -12.10 1.65 2.21
CA LEU A 17 -11.10 2.12 3.18
C LEU A 17 -10.89 1.10 4.31
N ALA A 18 -11.97 0.55 4.87
CA ALA A 18 -11.91 -0.42 5.95
C ALA A 18 -11.21 -1.71 5.51
N VAL A 19 -11.56 -2.22 4.32
CA VAL A 19 -10.90 -3.41 3.75
C VAL A 19 -9.41 -3.15 3.52
N GLY A 20 -9.05 -1.99 2.96
CA GLY A 20 -7.65 -1.61 2.73
C GLY A 20 -6.82 -1.60 4.02
N ILE A 21 -7.36 -1.05 5.11
CA ILE A 21 -6.67 -1.00 6.42
C ILE A 21 -6.49 -2.41 7.00
N ILE A 22 -7.53 -3.24 6.97
CA ILE A 22 -7.48 -4.60 7.52
C ILE A 22 -6.49 -5.46 6.76
N VAL A 23 -6.52 -5.40 5.42
CA VAL A 23 -5.58 -6.15 4.56
C VAL A 23 -4.15 -5.65 4.78
N GLY A 24 -3.94 -4.34 4.89
CA GLY A 24 -2.62 -3.77 5.18
C GLY A 24 -2.06 -4.23 6.53
N ALA A 25 -2.89 -4.27 7.58
CA ALA A 25 -2.51 -4.76 8.89
C ALA A 25 -2.16 -6.25 8.88
N ALA A 26 -2.99 -7.08 8.23
CA ALA A 26 -2.75 -8.51 8.10
C ALA A 26 -1.45 -8.80 7.32
N PHE A 27 -1.20 -8.08 6.23
CA PHE A 27 0.03 -8.25 5.45
C PHE A 27 1.27 -7.85 6.25
N THR A 28 1.22 -6.73 6.97
CA THR A 28 2.32 -6.31 7.85
C THR A 28 2.65 -7.38 8.88
N ALA A 29 1.64 -8.05 9.46
CA ALA A 29 1.87 -9.15 10.38
C ALA A 29 2.58 -10.35 9.74
N VAL A 30 2.25 -10.70 8.49
CA VAL A 30 2.94 -11.77 7.74
C VAL A 30 4.41 -11.42 7.49
N VAL A 31 4.68 -10.18 7.08
CA VAL A 31 6.05 -9.72 6.82
C VAL A 31 6.87 -9.68 8.11
N ASN A 32 6.30 -9.20 9.21
CA ASN A 32 6.94 -9.24 10.52
C ASN A 32 7.20 -10.69 10.98
N GLY A 33 6.26 -11.61 10.74
CA GLY A 33 6.46 -13.03 11.03
C GLY A 33 7.63 -13.65 10.24
N LEU A 34 7.82 -13.24 8.98
CA LEU A 34 8.98 -13.65 8.18
C LEU A 34 10.28 -13.02 8.72
N MET A 35 10.24 -11.75 9.09
CA MET A 35 11.38 -11.05 9.69
C MET A 35 11.81 -11.76 10.98
N ASP A 36 10.90 -11.91 11.92
CA ASP A 36 11.19 -12.45 13.25
C ASP A 36 11.48 -13.96 13.22
N GLY A 37 10.77 -14.70 12.36
CA GLY A 37 10.87 -16.16 12.29
C GLY A 37 12.03 -16.69 11.45
N VAL A 38 12.48 -15.94 10.44
CA VAL A 38 13.50 -16.42 9.49
C VAL A 38 14.70 -15.50 9.43
N LEU A 39 14.49 -14.19 9.28
CA LEU A 39 15.60 -13.25 9.05
C LEU A 39 16.36 -12.91 10.34
N SER A 40 15.67 -12.67 11.45
CA SER A 40 16.31 -12.41 12.75
C SER A 40 17.23 -13.55 13.21
N PRO A 41 16.83 -14.85 13.13
CA PRO A 41 17.74 -15.97 13.40
C PRO A 41 18.92 -16.07 12.44
N LEU A 42 18.73 -15.76 11.14
CA LEU A 42 19.82 -15.75 10.16
C LEU A 42 20.84 -14.64 10.45
N ILE A 43 20.35 -13.46 10.81
CA ILE A 43 21.20 -12.34 11.26
C ILE A 43 21.92 -12.73 12.54
N ALA A 44 21.24 -13.41 13.47
CA ALA A 44 21.83 -13.95 14.70
C ALA A 44 23.00 -14.89 14.44
N LEU A 45 22.86 -15.77 13.45
CA LEU A 45 23.87 -16.76 13.10
C LEU A 45 25.15 -16.08 12.57
N ILE A 46 25.00 -14.99 11.83
CA ILE A 46 26.12 -14.28 11.19
C ILE A 46 26.80 -13.31 12.16
N PHE A 47 26.01 -12.58 12.95
CA PHE A 47 26.50 -11.51 13.84
C PHE A 47 26.60 -11.93 15.32
N GLY A 48 26.26 -13.19 15.65
CA GLY A 48 26.35 -13.76 16.99
C GLY A 48 25.25 -13.29 17.96
N GLN A 49 24.49 -12.25 17.63
CA GLN A 49 23.34 -11.78 18.40
C GLN A 49 22.11 -11.64 17.49
N PRO A 50 20.95 -12.22 17.86
CA PRO A 50 19.70 -12.08 17.10
C PRO A 50 19.15 -10.65 17.10
N ASP A 51 19.68 -9.80 17.97
CA ASP A 51 19.13 -8.50 18.25
C ASP A 51 20.26 -7.48 18.33
N VAL A 52 20.48 -6.72 17.25
CA VAL A 52 21.50 -5.64 17.27
C VAL A 52 21.09 -4.49 18.19
N SER A 53 19.87 -4.51 18.72
CA SER A 53 19.33 -3.60 19.75
C SER A 53 20.20 -3.47 21.01
N LYS A 54 20.98 -4.52 21.33
CA LYS A 54 21.83 -4.56 22.54
C LYS A 54 23.19 -3.87 22.36
N VAL A 55 23.52 -3.38 21.16
CA VAL A 55 24.71 -2.57 20.94
C VAL A 55 24.48 -1.19 21.54
N ALA A 56 25.01 -1.02 22.75
CA ALA A 56 24.92 0.21 23.52
C ALA A 56 26.32 0.81 23.68
N PHE A 57 26.46 2.09 23.33
CA PHE A 57 27.67 2.86 23.64
C PHE A 57 27.40 3.70 24.90
N PRO A 58 27.99 3.34 26.05
CA PRO A 58 27.91 4.19 27.24
C PRO A 58 28.83 5.40 27.04
N ILE A 59 28.24 6.59 26.95
CA ILE A 59 28.96 7.87 26.94
C ILE A 59 28.50 8.64 28.19
N GLY A 60 29.41 8.91 29.11
CA GLY A 60 29.13 9.79 30.27
C GLY A 60 28.01 9.31 31.21
N GLY A 61 27.85 7.99 31.41
CA GLY A 61 26.82 7.43 32.28
C GLY A 61 25.42 7.35 31.67
N THR A 62 25.26 7.76 30.40
CA THR A 62 24.02 7.60 29.63
C THR A 62 24.23 6.57 28.53
N THR A 63 23.37 5.55 28.53
CA THR A 63 23.41 4.48 27.53
C THR A 63 22.65 4.92 26.28
N PHE A 64 23.35 5.20 25.19
CA PHE A 64 22.70 5.48 23.90
C PHE A 64 22.38 4.14 23.21
N PRO A 65 21.09 3.80 23.00
CA PRO A 65 20.69 2.56 22.36
C PRO A 65 20.80 2.67 20.84
N VAL A 66 22.00 2.94 20.32
CA VAL A 66 22.28 3.04 18.88
C VAL A 66 21.89 1.73 18.16
N GLY A 67 22.06 0.61 18.84
CA GLY A 67 21.60 -0.69 18.38
C GLY A 67 20.11 -0.76 18.08
N LEU A 68 19.26 -0.12 18.90
CA LEU A 68 17.81 -0.14 18.73
C LEU A 68 17.40 0.61 17.45
N PHE A 69 18.06 1.74 17.20
CA PHE A 69 17.86 2.50 15.96
C PHE A 69 18.30 1.69 14.74
N LEU A 70 19.47 1.06 14.80
CA LEU A 70 19.98 0.23 13.71
C LEU A 70 19.06 -0.97 13.42
N GLN A 71 18.56 -1.65 14.46
CA GLN A 71 17.57 -2.71 14.34
C GLN A 71 16.30 -2.20 13.63
N ALA A 72 15.79 -1.04 14.02
CA ALA A 72 14.60 -0.45 13.42
C ALA A 72 14.81 -0.13 11.92
N VAL A 73 15.98 0.38 11.55
CA VAL A 73 16.35 0.64 10.14
C VAL A 73 16.43 -0.65 9.33
N ILE A 74 17.03 -1.70 9.88
CA ILE A 74 17.12 -3.01 9.22
C ILE A 74 15.72 -3.58 9.00
N ASN A 75 14.88 -3.58 10.03
CA ASN A 75 13.50 -4.06 9.93
C ASN A 75 12.71 -3.26 8.87
N PHE A 76 12.82 -1.93 8.89
CA PHE A 76 12.18 -1.07 7.90
C PHE A 76 12.62 -1.40 6.47
N LEU A 77 13.93 -1.56 6.22
CA LEU A 77 14.44 -1.90 4.89
C LEU A 77 13.93 -3.27 4.41
N ILE A 78 13.85 -4.25 5.30
CA ILE A 78 13.34 -5.57 4.99
C ILE A 78 11.85 -5.51 4.64
N VAL A 79 11.03 -4.89 5.51
CA VAL A 79 9.59 -4.74 5.27
C VAL A 79 9.33 -3.98 3.97
N ALA A 80 10.05 -2.88 3.72
CA ALA A 80 9.95 -2.11 2.49
C ALA A 80 10.33 -2.94 1.25
N THR A 81 11.38 -3.75 1.34
CA THR A 81 11.82 -4.62 0.24
C THR A 81 10.77 -5.68 -0.09
N VAL A 82 10.24 -6.35 0.93
CA VAL A 82 9.20 -7.38 0.75
C VAL A 82 7.92 -6.76 0.19
N LEU A 83 7.48 -5.62 0.72
CA LEU A 83 6.30 -4.90 0.22
C LEU A 83 6.48 -4.45 -1.23
N TYR A 84 7.68 -3.96 -1.59
CA TYR A 84 8.00 -3.61 -2.97
C TYR A 84 7.91 -4.82 -3.90
N PHE A 85 8.56 -5.93 -3.58
CA PHE A 85 8.59 -7.12 -4.44
C PHE A 85 7.25 -7.86 -4.51
N VAL A 86 6.49 -7.94 -3.42
CA VAL A 86 5.25 -8.74 -3.35
C VAL A 86 4.03 -7.92 -3.77
N VAL A 87 3.99 -6.62 -3.50
CA VAL A 87 2.83 -5.77 -3.80
C VAL A 87 3.11 -4.85 -4.98
N VAL A 88 4.19 -4.06 -4.93
CA VAL A 88 4.44 -3.02 -5.94
C VAL A 88 4.81 -3.62 -7.29
N VAL A 89 5.69 -4.62 -7.33
CA VAL A 89 6.13 -5.24 -8.60
C VAL A 89 4.95 -5.92 -9.33
N PRO A 90 4.11 -6.77 -8.71
CA PRO A 90 2.97 -7.38 -9.40
C PRO A 90 1.92 -6.36 -9.82
N VAL A 91 1.62 -5.36 -8.98
CA VAL A 91 0.66 -4.29 -9.31
C VAL A 91 1.18 -3.46 -10.47
N LYS A 92 2.47 -3.11 -10.47
CA LYS A 92 3.11 -2.39 -11.57
C LYS A 92 3.09 -3.21 -12.85
N HIS A 93 3.42 -4.49 -12.77
CA HIS A 93 3.42 -5.39 -13.91
C HIS A 93 2.02 -5.60 -14.49
N LEU A 94 1.00 -5.75 -13.64
CA LEU A 94 -0.40 -5.83 -14.04
C LEU A 94 -0.88 -4.51 -14.68
N SER A 95 -0.54 -3.37 -14.07
CA SER A 95 -0.87 -2.04 -14.59
C SER A 95 -0.22 -1.78 -15.95
N GLU A 96 1.02 -2.25 -16.15
CA GLU A 96 1.71 -2.17 -17.44
C GLU A 96 1.08 -3.07 -18.50
N ARG A 97 0.56 -4.25 -18.13
CA ARG A 97 -0.18 -5.15 -19.04
C ARG A 97 -1.55 -4.59 -19.43
N ILE A 98 -2.25 -3.97 -18.48
CA ILE A 98 -3.52 -3.26 -18.75
C ILE A 98 -3.27 -2.07 -19.69
N LYS A 99 -2.18 -1.32 -19.47
CA LYS A 99 -1.78 -0.21 -20.36
C LYS A 99 -1.24 -0.65 -21.72
N ARG A 100 -0.71 -1.88 -21.84
CA ARG A 100 -0.13 -2.42 -23.09
C ARG A 100 -1.11 -3.21 -23.96
N GLY A 101 -2.34 -3.47 -23.51
CA GLY A 101 -3.44 -3.87 -24.41
C GLY A 101 -3.78 -5.37 -24.52
N ASP A 102 -3.51 -6.20 -23.50
CA ASP A 102 -3.83 -7.66 -23.53
C ASP A 102 -4.90 -8.11 -22.52
N ALA A 103 -5.79 -7.22 -22.10
CA ALA A 103 -7.10 -7.59 -21.58
C ALA A 103 -8.13 -6.93 -22.48
N ALA A 104 -9.25 -7.62 -22.73
CA ALA A 104 -10.43 -7.06 -23.41
C ALA A 104 -10.66 -5.60 -22.94
N PRO A 105 -11.17 -4.71 -23.82
CA PRO A 105 -11.37 -3.29 -23.51
C PRO A 105 -11.85 -3.20 -22.07
N PRO A 106 -11.23 -2.36 -21.21
CA PRO A 106 -11.70 -2.21 -19.84
C PRO A 106 -13.20 -2.13 -19.95
N GLU A 107 -13.92 -3.09 -19.34
CA GLU A 107 -15.37 -3.07 -19.35
C GLU A 107 -15.70 -1.64 -18.98
N PRO A 108 -16.25 -0.85 -19.92
CA PRO A 108 -16.10 0.59 -19.91
C PRO A 108 -16.51 0.99 -18.51
N GLU A 109 -15.58 1.56 -17.73
CA GLU A 109 -15.96 2.28 -16.53
C GLU A 109 -17.03 3.20 -17.06
N VAL A 110 -18.30 2.84 -16.83
CA VAL A 110 -19.43 3.52 -17.44
C VAL A 110 -19.14 4.94 -17.07
N PRO A 111 -18.82 5.81 -18.06
CA PRO A 111 -18.21 7.08 -17.73
C PRO A 111 -19.12 7.68 -16.67
N SER A 112 -18.55 8.13 -15.55
CA SER A 112 -19.38 8.60 -14.45
C SER A 112 -20.42 9.55 -15.03
N ALA A 113 -21.64 9.56 -14.50
CA ALA A 113 -22.74 10.32 -15.11
C ALA A 113 -22.30 11.77 -15.47
N ASP A 114 -21.43 12.34 -14.64
CA ASP A 114 -20.76 13.62 -14.87
C ASP A 114 -19.88 13.64 -16.13
N VAL A 115 -19.05 12.64 -16.39
CA VAL A 115 -18.23 12.55 -17.61
C VAL A 115 -19.08 12.40 -18.87
N VAL A 116 -20.16 11.62 -18.84
CA VAL A 116 -21.11 11.53 -19.97
C VAL A 116 -21.76 12.89 -20.22
N LEU A 117 -22.24 13.52 -19.14
CA LEU A 117 -22.92 14.81 -19.21
C LEU A 117 -21.97 15.93 -19.68
N LEU A 118 -20.69 15.88 -19.30
CA LEU A 118 -19.66 16.79 -19.80
C LEU A 118 -19.33 16.55 -21.27
N GLN A 119 -19.36 15.30 -21.76
CA GLN A 119 -19.23 15.00 -23.19
C GLN A 119 -20.40 15.56 -23.98
N GLU A 120 -21.63 15.36 -23.51
CA GLU A 120 -22.83 15.94 -24.12
C GLU A 120 -22.76 17.48 -24.13
N ILE A 121 -22.37 18.12 -23.03
CA ILE A 121 -22.18 19.58 -22.98
C ILE A 121 -21.11 20.03 -23.98
N ARG A 122 -19.97 19.33 -24.07
CA ARG A 122 -18.91 19.64 -25.03
C ARG A 122 -19.43 19.58 -26.46
N ASP A 123 -20.17 18.54 -26.80
CA ASP A 123 -20.69 18.33 -28.14
C ASP A 123 -21.80 19.35 -28.49
N LEU A 124 -22.62 19.74 -27.51
CA LEU A 124 -23.59 20.83 -27.63
C LEU A 124 -22.93 22.20 -27.79
N LEU A 125 -21.78 22.44 -27.14
CA LEU A 125 -21.02 23.68 -27.30
C LEU A 125 -20.32 23.75 -28.66
N ALA A 126 -19.69 22.65 -29.10
CA ALA A 126 -19.04 22.57 -30.41
C ALA A 126 -20.04 22.77 -31.57
N SER A 127 -21.25 22.19 -31.46
CA SER A 127 -22.31 22.40 -32.45
C SER A 127 -22.86 23.83 -32.47
N ARG A 128 -22.92 24.49 -31.30
CA ARG A 128 -23.34 25.90 -31.19
C ARG A 128 -22.32 26.89 -31.75
N GLU A 129 -21.03 26.60 -31.63
CA GLU A 129 -19.95 27.37 -32.24
C GLU A 129 -19.95 27.25 -33.77
N SER A 130 -20.26 26.06 -34.31
CA SER A 130 -20.38 25.84 -35.76
C SER A 130 -21.60 26.52 -36.41
N THR A 131 -22.60 26.94 -35.62
CA THR A 131 -23.86 27.53 -36.13
C THR A 131 -23.81 29.07 -36.17
N ARG A 132 -22.69 29.68 -35.74
CA ARG A 132 -22.53 31.14 -35.63
C ARG A 132 -21.45 31.65 -36.57
#